data_AF-A0A3D2B3I2-F1
#
_entry.id   AF-A0A3D2B3I2-F1
#
_cell.length_a   1.000
_cell.length_b   1.000
_cell.length_c   1.000
_cell.angle_alpha   90.00
_cell.angle_beta   90.00
_cell.angle_gamma   90.00
#
_symmetry.space_group_name_H-M   'P 1'
#
loop_
_entity.id
_entity.type
_entity.pdbx_description
1 polymer ?
#
loop_
_entity_poly.entity_id
_entity_poly.type
_entity_poly.pdbx_seq_one_letter_code
_entity_poly.pdbx_strand_id
1 'polypeptide(L)'
;LNIPGADKVQVNVNDGKAVVTGDGLTQEQKEKIQVAVGNIAGVSEVENSITATDTQQEATYYTVKSGDTLSAISKTVYGDASQYNKIFEANRPMLSSPDKIYPGQTLRIPEA
;
A
#
# COMPACT_ATOMS: atom_id res chain seq x y z
N LEU A 1 9.06 -11.39 2.33
CA LEU A 1 7.86 -10.94 1.59
C LEU A 1 8.19 -11.05 0.10
N ASN A 2 7.39 -11.78 -0.70
CA ASN A 2 7.61 -11.88 -2.15
C ASN A 2 6.84 -10.77 -2.86
N ILE A 3 7.30 -9.52 -2.71
CA ILE A 3 6.65 -8.35 -3.34
C ILE A 3 7.11 -8.27 -4.80
N PRO A 4 6.20 -8.32 -5.78
CA PRO A 4 6.57 -8.21 -7.19
C PRO A 4 7.31 -6.90 -7.48
N GLY A 5 8.45 -6.99 -8.17
CA GLY A 5 9.26 -5.83 -8.56
C GLY A 5 10.20 -5.30 -7.47
N ALA A 6 10.20 -5.87 -6.26
CA ALA A 6 11.09 -5.45 -5.19
C ALA A 6 12.59 -5.67 -5.51
N ASP A 7 12.91 -6.58 -6.43
CA ASP A 7 14.25 -6.83 -6.96
C ASP A 7 14.79 -5.68 -7.83
N LYS A 8 13.90 -4.80 -8.31
CA LYS A 8 14.24 -3.65 -9.17
C LYS A 8 14.29 -2.33 -8.40
N VAL A 9 14.23 -2.38 -7.07
CA VAL A 9 14.11 -1.18 -6.24
C VAL A 9 15.24 -1.09 -5.24
N GLN A 10 15.68 0.15 -5.01
CA GLN A 10 16.55 0.51 -3.91
C GLN A 10 15.80 1.41 -2.93
N VAL A 11 15.95 1.13 -1.63
CA VAL A 11 15.34 1.90 -0.54
C VAL A 11 16.44 2.50 0.32
N ASN A 12 16.44 3.83 0.44
CA ASN A 12 17.34 4.56 1.33
C ASN A 12 16.52 5.22 2.44
N VAL A 13 16.86 4.98 3.70
CA VAL A 13 16.16 5.58 4.84
C VAL A 13 17.07 6.59 5.51
N ASN A 14 16.61 7.85 5.62
CA ASN A 14 17.33 8.93 6.28
C ASN A 14 16.37 9.69 7.21
N ASP A 15 16.70 9.77 8.49
CA ASP A 15 15.87 10.42 9.53
C ASP A 15 14.38 10.03 9.50
N GLY A 16 14.10 8.75 9.26
CA GLY A 16 12.74 8.21 9.17
C GLY A 16 11.99 8.49 7.86
N LYS A 17 12.62 9.20 6.91
CA LYS A 17 12.15 9.33 5.54
C LYS A 17 12.75 8.24 4.66
N ALA A 18 11.91 7.44 4.03
CA ALA A 18 12.33 6.40 3.10
C ALA A 18 12.21 6.92 1.66
N VAL A 19 13.33 6.99 0.94
CA VAL A 19 13.39 7.30 -0.49
C VAL A 19 13.46 5.99 -1.26
N VAL A 20 12.47 5.76 -2.12
CA VAL A 20 12.33 4.55 -2.92
C VAL A 20 12.60 4.91 -4.38
N THR A 21 13.65 4.31 -4.95
CA THR A 21 14.08 4.54 -6.34
C THR A 21 14.05 3.23 -7.13
N GLY A 22 13.66 3.29 -8.39
CA GLY A 22 13.66 2.15 -9.29
C GLY A 22 12.96 2.46 -10.61
N ASP A 23 13.13 1.57 -11.58
CA ASP A 23 12.66 1.75 -12.97
C ASP A 23 12.02 0.46 -13.49
N GLY A 24 11.19 0.58 -14.53
CA GLY A 24 10.61 -0.59 -15.20
C GLY A 24 9.58 -1.32 -14.34
N LEU A 25 8.90 -0.58 -13.46
CA LEU A 25 7.82 -1.05 -12.60
C LEU A 25 6.47 -0.59 -13.13
N THR A 26 5.44 -1.41 -12.90
CA THR A 26 4.06 -0.96 -13.11
C THR A 26 3.60 -0.05 -11.98
N GLN A 27 2.54 0.72 -12.20
CA GLN A 27 1.93 1.58 -11.19
C GLN A 27 1.51 0.75 -9.97
N GLU A 28 0.88 -0.41 -10.16
CA GLU A 28 0.52 -1.30 -9.05
C GLU A 28 1.75 -1.76 -8.23
N GLN A 29 2.86 -2.13 -8.89
CA GLN A 29 4.09 -2.56 -8.22
C GLN A 29 4.69 -1.42 -7.40
N LYS A 30 4.79 -0.23 -8.01
CA LYS A 30 5.24 1.01 -7.37
C LYS A 30 4.45 1.30 -6.09
N GLU A 31 3.13 1.22 -6.15
CA GLU A 31 2.24 1.49 -5.02
C GLU A 31 2.35 0.43 -3.92
N LYS A 32 2.44 -0.86 -4.28
CA LYS A 32 2.65 -1.94 -3.31
C LYS A 32 3.97 -1.77 -2.56
N ILE A 33 5.03 -1.37 -3.26
CA ILE A 33 6.34 -1.12 -2.64
C ILE A 33 6.24 0.08 -1.69
N GLN A 34 5.57 1.17 -2.11
CA GLN A 34 5.36 2.34 -1.26
C GLN A 34 4.63 1.99 0.04
N VAL A 35 3.55 1.20 -0.04
CA VAL A 35 2.80 0.75 1.14
C VAL A 35 3.63 -0.19 2.01
N ALA A 36 4.45 -1.05 1.40
CA ALA A 36 5.34 -1.96 2.13
C ALA A 36 6.36 -1.18 2.96
N VAL A 37 7.00 -0.18 2.35
CA VAL A 37 8.02 0.66 2.97
C VAL A 37 7.39 1.56 4.05
N GLY A 38 6.23 2.15 3.78
CA GLY A 38 5.55 3.04 4.73
C GLY A 38 5.01 2.33 5.97
N ASN A 39 4.80 1.02 5.91
CA ASN A 39 4.38 0.21 7.06
C ASN A 39 5.55 -0.34 7.89
N ILE A 40 6.80 0.07 7.60
CA ILE A 40 7.97 -0.31 8.40
C ILE A 40 8.07 0.61 9.62
N ALA A 41 8.26 0.02 10.80
CA ALA A 41 8.46 0.79 12.03
C ALA A 41 9.66 1.75 11.90
N GLY A 42 9.44 3.03 12.22
CA GLY A 42 10.45 4.09 12.10
C GLY A 42 10.42 4.84 10.77
N VAL A 43 9.64 4.39 9.78
CA VAL A 43 9.38 5.15 8.56
C VAL A 43 8.15 6.04 8.79
N SER A 44 8.35 7.36 8.65
CA SER A 44 7.30 8.37 8.83
C SER A 44 6.85 8.99 7.50
N GLU A 45 7.72 8.95 6.49
CA GLU A 45 7.46 9.47 5.15
C GLU A 45 8.06 8.53 4.12
N VAL A 46 7.36 8.33 3.01
CA VAL A 46 7.88 7.59 1.85
C VAL A 46 7.89 8.52 0.64
N GLU A 47 9.09 8.85 0.16
CA GLU A 47 9.27 9.53 -1.11
C GLU A 47 9.43 8.49 -2.21
N ASN A 48 8.49 8.52 -3.15
CA ASN A 48 8.46 7.59 -4.25
C ASN A 48 9.00 8.26 -5.52
N SER A 49 10.25 7.94 -5.87
CA SER A 49 10.93 8.45 -7.06
C SER A 49 10.90 7.44 -8.21
N ILE A 50 9.95 6.49 -8.20
CA ILE A 50 9.75 5.51 -9.27
C ILE A 50 8.88 6.10 -10.37
N THR A 51 9.34 5.98 -11.61
CA THR A 51 8.53 6.26 -12.81
C THR A 51 7.83 4.96 -13.24
N ALA A 52 6.50 4.94 -13.18
CA ALA A 52 5.71 3.81 -13.65
C ALA A 52 5.74 3.72 -15.18
N THR A 53 5.76 2.49 -15.71
CA THR A 53 5.82 2.26 -17.17
C THR A 53 4.46 2.30 -17.86
N ASP A 54 3.39 2.23 -17.09
CA ASP A 54 2.00 2.17 -17.52
C ASP A 54 1.21 3.39 -17.04
N THR A 55 0.13 3.71 -17.74
CA THR A 55 -0.71 4.88 -17.47
C THR A 55 -1.90 4.57 -16.57
N GLN A 56 -1.75 3.62 -15.64
CA GLN A 56 -2.84 3.21 -14.76
C GLN A 56 -3.10 4.29 -13.70
N GLN A 57 -4.37 4.50 -13.36
CA GLN A 57 -4.80 5.46 -12.34
C GLN A 57 -4.16 5.12 -10.98
N GLU A 58 -3.71 6.15 -10.26
CA GLU A 58 -3.13 5.97 -8.93
C GLU A 58 -4.18 5.49 -7.91
N ALA A 59 -3.81 4.52 -7.08
CA ALA A 59 -4.63 4.08 -5.97
C ALA A 59 -4.69 5.15 -4.86
N THR A 60 -5.81 5.15 -4.13
CA THR A 60 -5.90 5.94 -2.90
C THR A 60 -5.29 5.14 -1.74
N TYR A 61 -4.79 5.83 -0.72
CA TYR A 61 -4.27 5.19 0.49
C TYR A 61 -5.15 5.50 1.69
N TYR A 62 -5.32 4.50 2.56
CA TYR A 62 -6.06 4.65 3.80
C TYR A 62 -5.21 4.20 4.98
N THR A 63 -5.08 5.04 6.00
CA THR A 63 -4.43 4.68 7.27
C THR A 63 -5.48 4.17 8.24
N VAL A 64 -5.36 2.90 8.61
CA VAL A 64 -6.23 2.19 9.55
C VAL A 64 -6.25 2.90 10.90
N LYS A 65 -7.45 3.15 11.43
CA LYS A 65 -7.68 3.77 12.72
C LYS A 65 -8.04 2.71 13.76
N SER A 66 -7.94 3.08 15.04
CA SER A 66 -8.35 2.20 16.13
C SER A 66 -9.83 1.84 16.01
N GLY A 67 -10.13 0.54 15.95
CA GLY A 67 -11.48 0.01 15.82
C GLY A 67 -11.94 -0.23 14.38
N ASP A 68 -11.12 0.08 13.37
CA ASP A 68 -11.46 -0.21 11.98
C ASP A 68 -11.47 -1.72 11.70
N THR A 69 -12.38 -2.12 10.82
CA THR A 69 -12.39 -3.42 10.14
C THR A 69 -12.29 -3.19 8.64
N LEU A 70 -11.84 -4.18 7.89
CA LEU A 70 -11.71 -4.03 6.42
C LEU A 70 -13.06 -3.73 5.75
N SER A 71 -14.14 -4.33 6.25
CA SER A 71 -15.51 -4.05 5.78
C SER A 71 -15.98 -2.66 6.15
N ALA A 72 -15.65 -2.14 7.34
CA ALA A 72 -15.97 -0.76 7.70
C ALA A 72 -15.22 0.24 6.82
N ILE A 73 -13.92 0.01 6.58
CA ILE A 73 -13.12 0.83 5.65
C ILE A 73 -13.74 0.78 4.26
N SER A 74 -14.06 -0.41 3.74
CA SER A 74 -14.73 -0.59 2.45
C SER A 74 -16.03 0.20 2.36
N LYS A 75 -16.85 0.17 3.41
CA LYS A 75 -18.09 0.94 3.46
C LYS A 75 -17.84 2.45 3.41
N THR A 76 -16.78 2.93 4.06
CA THR A 76 -16.39 4.34 4.04
C THR A 76 -15.85 4.77 2.68
N VAL A 77 -14.99 3.97 2.04
CA VAL A 77 -14.30 4.37 0.81
C VAL A 77 -15.13 4.08 -0.45
N TYR A 78 -15.88 2.98 -0.48
CA TYR A 78 -16.67 2.58 -1.65
C TYR A 78 -18.18 2.75 -1.47
N GLY A 79 -18.64 3.10 -0.27
CA GLY A 79 -20.07 3.08 0.05
C GLY A 79 -20.64 1.67 0.20
N ASP A 80 -19.82 0.62 0.12
CA ASP A 80 -20.23 -0.78 0.20
C ASP A 80 -19.24 -1.62 1.02
N ALA A 81 -19.76 -2.23 2.10
CA ALA A 81 -18.97 -3.06 3.01
C ALA A 81 -18.55 -4.39 2.38
N SER A 82 -19.30 -4.88 1.39
CA SER A 82 -19.06 -6.18 0.72
C SER A 82 -17.82 -6.16 -0.18
N GLN A 83 -17.34 -4.97 -0.53
CA GLN A 83 -16.17 -4.78 -1.40
C GLN A 83 -14.83 -4.88 -0.67
N TYR A 84 -14.83 -5.25 0.62
CA TYR A 84 -13.61 -5.40 1.42
C TYR A 84 -12.59 -6.36 0.79
N ASN A 85 -13.06 -7.37 0.05
CA ASN A 85 -12.19 -8.31 -0.66
C ASN A 85 -11.30 -7.61 -1.70
N LYS A 86 -11.74 -6.52 -2.33
CA LYS A 86 -10.90 -5.75 -3.26
C LYS A 86 -9.71 -5.11 -2.54
N ILE A 87 -9.96 -4.54 -1.36
CA ILE A 87 -8.91 -3.99 -0.50
C ILE A 87 -7.96 -5.10 -0.07
N PHE A 88 -8.50 -6.25 0.36
CA PHE A 88 -7.68 -7.38 0.78
C PHE A 88 -6.72 -7.84 -0.34
N GLU A 89 -7.25 -8.12 -1.52
CA GLU A 89 -6.46 -8.60 -2.66
C GLU A 89 -5.42 -7.57 -3.13
N ALA A 90 -5.79 -6.28 -3.14
CA ALA A 90 -4.87 -5.19 -3.49
C ALA A 90 -3.66 -5.08 -2.55
N ASN A 91 -3.78 -5.57 -1.31
CA ASN A 91 -2.71 -5.52 -0.30
C ASN A 91 -1.99 -6.85 -0.12
N ARG A 92 -2.33 -7.90 -0.89
CA ARG A 92 -1.56 -9.15 -0.90
C ARG A 92 -0.20 -8.95 -1.60
N PRO A 93 0.86 -9.63 -1.13
CA PRO A 93 0.90 -10.60 -0.03
C PRO A 93 1.15 -9.99 1.36
N MET A 94 1.19 -8.66 1.48
CA MET A 94 1.53 -7.98 2.74
C MET A 94 0.43 -8.15 3.79
N LEU A 95 -0.82 -8.12 3.37
CA LEU A 95 -1.97 -8.48 4.18
C LEU A 95 -2.27 -9.97 3.99
N SER A 96 -2.09 -10.77 5.04
CA SER A 96 -2.25 -12.24 4.98
C SER A 96 -3.68 -12.72 5.26
N SER A 97 -4.49 -11.88 5.90
CA SER A 97 -5.90 -12.14 6.19
C SER A 97 -6.66 -10.81 6.28
N PRO A 98 -7.96 -10.74 5.90
CA PRO A 98 -8.76 -9.53 5.99
C PRO A 98 -8.84 -8.92 7.39
N ASP A 99 -8.74 -9.76 8.43
CA ASP A 99 -8.86 -9.33 9.83
C ASP A 99 -7.51 -8.94 10.44
N LYS A 100 -6.40 -9.14 9.72
CA LYS A 100 -5.04 -8.84 10.20
C LYS A 100 -4.60 -7.43 9.84
N ILE A 101 -5.45 -6.46 10.16
CA ILE A 101 -5.13 -5.04 10.09
C ILE A 101 -4.89 -4.47 11.48
N TYR A 102 -4.06 -3.43 11.58
CA TYR A 102 -3.75 -2.78 12.85
C TYR A 102 -3.76 -1.25 12.73
N PRO A 103 -4.03 -0.51 13.82
CA PRO A 103 -4.02 0.95 13.79
C PRO A 103 -2.67 1.51 13.36
N GLY A 104 -2.68 2.50 12.48
CA GLY A 104 -1.49 3.09 11.86
C GLY A 104 -1.03 2.38 10.59
N GLN A 105 -1.57 1.20 10.26
CA GLN A 105 -1.26 0.51 9.01
C GLN A 105 -1.85 1.29 7.82
N THR A 106 -1.03 1.59 6.82
CA THR A 106 -1.49 2.11 5.54
C THR A 106 -1.87 0.98 4.60
N LEU A 107 -3.04 1.10 3.97
CA LEU A 107 -3.59 0.15 3.00
C LEU A 107 -3.75 0.83 1.64
N ARG A 108 -3.49 0.08 0.57
CA ARG A 108 -3.83 0.44 -0.80
C ARG A 108 -5.33 0.24 -1.03
N ILE A 109 -6.00 1.27 -1.54
CA ILE A 109 -7.42 1.27 -1.89
C ILE A 109 -7.52 1.40 -3.41
N PRO A 110 -7.78 0.31 -4.16
CA PRO A 110 -8.01 0.40 -5.61
C PRO A 110 -9.30 1.17 -5.91
N GLU A 111 -9.55 1.54 -7.16
CA GLU A 111 -10.88 2.03 -7.54
C GLU A 111 -11.97 0.98 -7.30
N ALA A 112 -13.19 1.47 -7.06
CA ALA A 112 -14.39 0.66 -6.87
C ALA A 112 -14.80 -0.08 -8.14
#